data_AF-A0A843GPR8-F1
#
_entry.id   AF-A0A843GPR8-F1
#
_cell.length_a   1.000
_cell.length_b   1.000
_cell.length_c   1.000
_cell.angle_alpha   90.00
_cell.angle_beta   90.00
_cell.angle_gamma   90.00
#
_symmetry.space_group_name_H-M   'P 1'
#
loop_
_entity.id
_entity.type
_entity.pdbx_description
1 polymer ?
#
loop_
_entity_poly.entity_id
_entity_poly.type
_entity_poly.pdbx_seq_one_letter_code
_entity_poly.pdbx_strand_id
1 'polypeptide(L)' 'MSSKHIETKHKIKNINNKLIFNEMLENSMLSEIEKKMMRMYYVENKTMDYIADELGYSPQGILKMHKRILKRIGSLL' A
#
# COMPACT_ATOMS: atom_id res chain seq x y z
N MET A 1 22.33 26.51 0.60
CA MET A 1 22.36 25.38 1.55
C MET A 1 21.92 24.11 0.82
N SER A 2 22.62 23.02 1.10
CA SER A 2 22.87 21.89 0.19
C SER A 2 21.63 21.06 -0.20
N SER A 3 21.33 21.02 -1.51
CA SER A 3 20.28 20.19 -2.16
C SER A 3 20.29 18.73 -1.70
N LYS A 4 21.47 18.22 -1.32
CA LYS A 4 21.69 16.84 -0.87
C LYS A 4 20.99 16.52 0.46
N HIS A 5 20.88 17.50 1.37
CA HIS A 5 20.18 17.32 2.65
C HIS A 5 18.66 17.23 2.46
N ILE A 6 18.10 18.04 1.55
CA ILE A 6 16.68 18.00 1.22
C ILE A 6 16.32 16.65 0.60
N GLU A 7 17.10 16.20 -0.40
CA GLU A 7 16.89 14.93 -1.06
C GLU A 7 17.00 13.74 -0.09
N THR A 8 18.00 13.76 0.80
CA THR A 8 18.17 12.75 1.86
C THR A 8 16.96 12.72 2.80
N LYS A 9 16.48 13.89 3.24
CA LYS A 9 15.30 13.99 4.10
C LYS A 9 14.04 13.44 3.43
N HIS A 10 13.84 13.70 2.15
CA HIS A 10 12.71 13.15 1.39
C HIS A 10 12.79 11.61 1.28
N LYS A 11 13.98 11.07 1.00
CA LYS A 11 14.21 9.61 0.94
C LYS A 11 13.88 8.95 2.28
N ILE A 12 14.39 9.51 3.39
CA ILE A 12 14.11 9.01 4.75
C ILE A 12 12.61 9.08 5.06
N LYS A 13 11.94 10.22 4.76
CA LYS A 13 10.50 10.35 4.99
C LYS A 13 9.68 9.32 4.20
N ASN A 14 10.06 9.05 2.96
CA ASN A 14 9.38 8.06 2.13
C ASN A 14 9.57 6.64 2.69
N ILE A 15 10.77 6.29 3.16
CA ILE A 15 11.05 5.02 3.83
C ILE A 15 10.22 4.88 5.11
N ASN A 16 10.21 5.90 5.96
CA ASN A 16 9.40 5.89 7.19
C ASN A 16 7.91 5.72 6.88
N ASN A 17 7.39 6.41 5.87
CA ASN A 17 5.99 6.25 5.46
C ASN A 17 5.68 4.82 5.01
N LYS A 18 6.59 4.16 4.28
CA LYS A 18 6.42 2.76 3.87
C LYS A 18 6.45 1.80 5.06
N LEU A 19 7.33 2.03 6.03
CA LEU A 19 7.40 1.22 7.25
C LEU A 19 6.13 1.36 8.09
N ILE A 20 5.69 2.60 8.34
CA ILE A 20 4.46 2.89 9.09
C ILE A 20 3.25 2.25 8.39
N PHE A 21 3.17 2.34 7.07
CA PHE A 21 2.11 1.70 6.30
C PHE A 21 2.14 0.17 6.43
N ASN A 22 3.32 -0.45 6.36
CA ASN A 22 3.44 -1.89 6.55
C ASN A 22 3.05 -2.33 7.96
N GLU A 23 3.45 -1.61 9.00
CA GLU A 23 3.02 -1.87 10.38
C GLU A 23 1.51 -1.71 10.55
N MET A 24 0.92 -0.69 9.94
CA MET A 24 -0.53 -0.48 9.93
C MET A 24 -1.26 -1.66 9.29
N LEU A 25 -0.75 -2.17 8.17
CA LEU A 25 -1.31 -3.36 7.53
C LEU A 25 -1.17 -4.60 8.40
N GLU A 26 -0.03 -4.81 9.07
CA GLU A 26 0.16 -5.97 9.95
C GLU A 26 -0.75 -5.97 11.16
N ASN A 27 -1.01 -4.79 11.74
CA ASN A 27 -1.91 -4.64 12.88
C ASN A 27 -3.40 -4.59 12.49
N SER A 28 -3.71 -4.63 11.18
CA SER A 28 -5.09 -4.65 10.70
C SER A 28 -5.68 -6.06 10.63
N MET A 29 -7.00 -6.19 10.76
CA MET A 29 -7.72 -7.46 10.57
C MET A 29 -7.87 -7.87 9.08
N LEU A 30 -7.01 -7.37 8.19
CA LEU A 30 -7.02 -7.70 6.77
C LEU A 30 -6.46 -9.10 6.55
N SER A 31 -6.97 -9.79 5.52
CA SER A 31 -6.40 -11.07 5.12
C SER A 31 -5.02 -10.87 4.47
N GLU A 32 -4.22 -11.94 4.41
CA GLU A 32 -2.90 -11.89 3.77
C GLU A 32 -2.97 -11.47 2.29
N ILE A 33 -4.03 -11.85 1.58
CA ILE A 33 -4.27 -11.41 0.19
C ILE A 33 -4.56 -9.90 0.13
N GLU A 34 -5.37 -9.39 1.05
CA GLU A 34 -5.69 -7.97 1.15
C GLU A 34 -4.43 -7.14 1.49
N LYS A 35 -3.62 -7.62 2.44
CA LYS A 35 -2.32 -7.01 2.78
C LYS A 35 -1.36 -7.03 1.59
N LYS A 36 -1.25 -8.16 0.89
CA LYS A 36 -0.40 -8.30 -0.31
C LYS A 36 -0.79 -7.31 -1.40
N MET A 37 -2.09 -7.20 -1.71
CA MET A 37 -2.59 -6.22 -2.68
C MET A 37 -2.20 -4.78 -2.30
N MET A 38 -2.40 -4.41 -1.04
CA MET A 38 -2.08 -3.07 -0.54
C MET A 38 -0.57 -2.76 -0.60
N ARG A 39 0.30 -3.75 -0.30
CA ARG A 39 1.75 -3.61 -0.44
C ARG A 39 2.18 -3.42 -1.89
N MET A 40 1.68 -4.26 -2.78
CA MET A 40 2.00 -4.15 -4.20
C MET A 40 1.61 -2.78 -4.77
N TYR A 41 0.45 -2.24 -4.36
CA TYR A 41 -0.01 -0.94 -4.83
C TYR A 41 0.76 0.23 -4.20
N TYR A 42 0.84 0.31 -2.87
CA TYR A 42 1.37 1.51 -2.18
C TYR A 42 2.87 1.46 -1.86
N VAL A 43 3.48 0.28 -1.76
CA VAL A 43 4.91 0.12 -1.42
C VAL A 43 5.74 -0.10 -2.68
N GLU A 44 5.25 -0.95 -3.58
CA GLU A 44 5.93 -1.34 -4.81
C GLU A 44 5.50 -0.54 -6.04
N ASN A 45 4.46 0.32 -5.93
CA ASN A 45 3.92 1.14 -7.01
C ASN A 45 3.50 0.32 -8.26
N LYS A 46 2.95 -0.88 -8.06
CA LYS A 46 2.40 -1.71 -9.15
C LYS A 46 1.03 -1.18 -9.58
N THR A 47 0.68 -1.39 -10.85
CA THR A 47 -0.64 -1.03 -11.37
C THR A 47 -1.70 -2.03 -10.89
N MET A 48 -2.96 -1.58 -10.79
CA MET A 48 -4.07 -2.46 -10.37
C MET A 48 -4.27 -3.64 -11.33
N ASP A 49 -4.03 -3.46 -12.63
CA ASP A 49 -4.12 -4.53 -13.62
C ASP A 49 -3.05 -5.61 -13.37
N TYR A 50 -1.79 -5.20 -13.17
CA TYR A 50 -0.72 -6.14 -12.81
C TYR A 50 -1.04 -6.91 -11.53
N ILE A 51 -1.58 -6.22 -10.52
CA ILE A 51 -1.96 -6.86 -9.26
C ILE A 51 -3.14 -7.82 -9.44
N ALA A 52 -4.08 -7.51 -10.33
CA ALA A 52 -5.19 -8.39 -10.65
C ALA A 52 -4.69 -9.70 -11.27
N ASP A 53 -3.79 -9.60 -12.25
CA ASP A 53 -3.18 -10.77 -12.89
C ASP A 53 -2.35 -11.59 -11.88
N GLU A 54 -1.49 -10.95 -11.09
CA GLU A 54 -0.63 -11.61 -10.10
C GLU A 54 -1.43 -12.32 -8.99
N LEU A 55 -2.57 -11.75 -8.58
CA LEU A 55 -3.40 -12.33 -7.52
C LEU A 55 -4.52 -13.24 -8.05
N GLY A 56 -4.67 -13.39 -9.37
CA GLY A 56 -5.70 -14.22 -9.99
C GLY A 56 -7.11 -13.65 -9.88
N TYR A 57 -7.25 -12.33 -9.85
CA TYR A 57 -8.53 -11.62 -9.79
C TYR A 57 -8.83 -10.89 -11.10
N SER A 58 -10.10 -10.59 -11.35
CA SER A 58 -10.44 -9.60 -12.39
C SER A 58 -10.08 -8.18 -11.93
N PRO A 59 -9.82 -7.24 -12.86
CA PRO A 59 -9.55 -5.84 -12.51
C PRO A 59 -10.67 -5.21 -11.66
N GLN A 60 -11.92 -5.54 -11.98
CA GLN A 60 -13.09 -5.11 -11.19
C GLN A 60 -13.10 -5.72 -9.79
N GLY A 61 -12.64 -6.96 -9.65
CA GLY A 61 -12.49 -7.66 -8.36
C GLY A 61 -11.47 -6.97 -7.46
N ILE A 62 -10.28 -6.65 -8.00
CA ILE A 62 -9.26 -5.89 -7.26
C ILE A 62 -9.76 -4.51 -6.84
N LEU A 63 -10.43 -3.78 -7.72
CA LEU A 63 -10.98 -2.47 -7.38
C LEU A 63 -12.04 -2.55 -6.27
N LYS A 64 -12.91 -3.57 -6.29
CA LYS A 64 -13.88 -3.82 -5.20
C LYS A 64 -13.18 -4.16 -3.89
N MET A 65 -12.16 -5.03 -3.96
CA MET A 65 -11.36 -5.40 -2.80
C MET A 65 -10.66 -4.17 -2.19
N HIS A 66 -10.03 -3.34 -3.03
CA HIS A 66 -9.39 -2.09 -2.63
C HIS A 66 -10.35 -1.13 -1.92
N LYS A 67 -11.52 -0.86 -2.52
CA LYS A 67 -12.56 -0.04 -1.89
C LYS A 67 -13.02 -0.59 -0.53
N ARG A 68 -13.19 -1.91 -0.43
CA ARG A 68 -13.59 -2.56 0.83
C ARG A 68 -12.51 -2.41 1.90
N ILE A 69 -11.25 -2.62 1.55
CA ILE A 69 -10.11 -2.45 2.46
C ILE A 69 -10.03 -1.00 2.94
N LEU A 70 -10.12 -0.02 2.02
CA LEU A 70 -10.10 1.39 2.39
C LEU A 70 -11.23 1.77 3.34
N LYS A 71 -12.44 1.20 3.17
CA LYS A 71 -13.54 1.43 4.12
C LYS A 71 -13.22 0.86 5.51
N ARG A 72 -12.58 -0.31 5.59
CA ARG A 72 -12.19 -0.95 6.87
C ARG A 72 -11.05 -0.22 7.55
N ILE A 73 -10.04 0.20 6.79
CA ILE A 73 -8.91 0.98 7.30
C ILE A 73 -9.36 2.39 7.69
N GLY A 74 -10.18 3.03 6.86
CA GLY A 74 -10.67 4.39 7.11
C GLY A 74 -11.58 4.51 8.32
N SER A 75 -12.15 3.41 8.83
CA SER A 75 -12.84 3.39 10.13
C SER A 75 -11.91 3.21 11.34
N LEU A 76 -10.63 2.90 11.10
CA LEU A 76 -9.59 2.74 12.14
C LEU A 76 -8.69 3.99 12.26
N LEU A 77 -8.79 4.92 11.30
CA LEU A 77 -8.16 6.24 11.31
C LEU A 77 -9.13 7.27 11.88
#